data_AF-A0A1Y2BFQ1-F1
#
_entry.id   AF-A0A1Y2BFQ1-F1
#
_cell.length_a   1.000
_cell.length_b   1.000
_cell.length_c   1.000
_cell.angle_alpha   90.00
_cell.angle_beta   90.00
_cell.angle_gamma   90.00
#
_symmetry.space_group_name_H-M   'P 1'
#
loop_
_entity.id
_entity.type
_entity.pdbx_description
1 polymer ?
#
loop_
_entity_poly.entity_id
_entity_poly.type
_entity_poly.pdbx_seq_one_letter_code
_entity_poly.pdbx_strand_id
1 'polypeptide(L)'
;MLDDGNSSGSNGAGSSRGRKPKNVSHEERSRRNLENQRAFRQRKEEYIKSIQQENESLKAQLAGQGQMVSDPRISVLENRILALETENTLLRECGVSVDLKASFGPKAVNICSSCANEKVKTLVIGGHLQRLQEELKQIKTECNQLRTANSLLGSSVAPHSTSYSNFTKAYFPQTQNNRESPATSRSTSSLPRTSQTPQGCSPADPLLTHMNWWEQLAPTRNNLLLSASQQLQDDSSYLASTSIYGPPETSRIRRALKSIPSISQSPLVDSVITLFETVCASSDPNEVQRLHIQTTATRGRLFDQCTLLDRRKAIEEWTLHLTRNWDHVKHKYSCFEYTIREPVVRERPLPELGLLMREKLLSIPVLRDCIGHVDDFLTLFYNPNVKGTGELTLLKMLAIAHKMETVLRGNLEDYIKYSLIVEMGRESGKGRMDELLEDITFLRS
;
A
#
# COMPACT_ATOMS: atom_id res chain seq x y z
N MET A 1 56.58 -9.66 -55.13
CA MET A 1 57.67 -8.83 -54.59
C MET A 1 57.03 -7.94 -53.53
N LEU A 2 57.40 -8.19 -52.27
CA LEU A 2 57.07 -7.46 -51.03
C LEU A 2 55.59 -7.44 -50.59
N ASP A 3 55.23 -8.53 -49.91
CA ASP A 3 54.11 -8.63 -48.96
C ASP A 3 54.60 -8.16 -47.57
N ASP A 4 54.09 -7.03 -47.08
CA ASP A 4 54.35 -6.56 -45.71
C ASP A 4 53.28 -7.09 -44.76
N GLY A 5 53.63 -8.17 -44.06
CA GLY A 5 52.86 -8.75 -42.97
C GLY A 5 52.87 -7.84 -41.74
N ASN A 6 51.71 -7.26 -41.41
CA ASN A 6 51.49 -6.54 -40.16
C ASN A 6 50.88 -7.48 -39.10
N SER A 7 51.75 -8.28 -38.50
CA SER A 7 51.46 -9.20 -37.40
C SER A 7 51.15 -8.41 -36.12
N SER A 8 49.86 -8.15 -35.89
CA SER A 8 49.36 -7.54 -34.65
C SER A 8 49.37 -8.57 -33.52
N GLY A 9 50.53 -8.71 -32.87
CA GLY A 9 50.69 -9.53 -31.66
C GLY A 9 49.91 -8.91 -30.48
N SER A 10 48.74 -9.46 -30.19
CA SER A 10 48.00 -9.19 -28.96
C SER A 10 48.71 -9.90 -27.80
N ASN A 11 49.64 -9.19 -27.16
CA ASN A 11 50.17 -9.58 -25.85
C ASN A 11 49.03 -9.55 -24.84
N GLY A 12 48.44 -10.72 -24.57
CA GLY A 12 47.49 -10.93 -23.49
C GLY A 12 48.14 -10.61 -22.16
N ALA A 13 47.93 -9.39 -21.67
CA ALA A 13 48.24 -8.99 -20.31
C ALA A 13 47.36 -9.82 -19.37
N GLY A 14 47.91 -10.93 -18.90
CA GLY A 14 47.31 -11.75 -17.86
C GLY A 14 46.98 -10.88 -16.66
N SER A 15 45.69 -10.69 -16.41
CA SER A 15 45.15 -10.01 -15.24
C SER A 15 45.61 -10.76 -13.98
N SER A 16 46.73 -10.32 -13.42
CA SER A 16 47.23 -10.69 -12.09
C SER A 16 46.41 -10.03 -10.97
N ARG A 17 45.08 -10.01 -11.13
CA ARG A 17 44.14 -9.64 -10.06
C ARG A 17 44.21 -10.69 -8.96
N GLY A 18 44.86 -10.36 -7.86
CA GLY A 18 44.64 -11.06 -6.58
C GLY A 18 45.88 -11.48 -5.79
N ARG A 19 47.11 -11.34 -6.30
CA ARG A 19 48.30 -11.60 -5.46
C ARG A 19 48.61 -10.37 -4.61
N LYS A 20 48.20 -10.42 -3.34
CA LYS A 20 48.64 -9.45 -2.31
C LYS A 20 50.18 -9.40 -2.32
N PRO A 21 50.81 -8.23 -2.54
CA PRO A 21 52.26 -8.12 -2.55
C PRO A 21 52.80 -8.60 -1.19
N LYS A 22 53.61 -9.65 -1.20
CA LYS A 22 54.01 -10.39 0.02
C LYS A 22 54.95 -9.61 0.95
N ASN A 23 55.49 -8.46 0.53
CA ASN A 23 56.50 -7.69 1.28
C ASN A 23 56.18 -6.19 1.32
N VAL A 24 54.96 -5.80 1.70
CA VAL A 24 54.67 -4.38 2.03
C VAL A 24 54.77 -4.23 3.54
N SER A 25 55.65 -3.32 3.99
CA SER A 25 55.84 -3.04 5.42
C SER A 25 54.52 -2.55 6.04
N HIS A 26 54.37 -2.73 7.36
CA HIS A 26 53.17 -2.26 8.06
C HIS A 26 52.98 -0.74 7.90
N GLU A 27 54.07 0.02 7.93
CA GLU A 27 54.07 1.47 7.74
C GLU A 27 53.61 1.89 6.34
N GLU A 28 54.07 1.20 5.29
CA GLU A 28 53.65 1.48 3.92
C GLU A 28 52.16 1.20 3.70
N ARG A 29 51.61 0.15 4.34
CA ARG A 29 50.17 -0.12 4.29
C ARG A 29 49.38 0.97 5.01
N SER A 30 49.84 1.41 6.18
CA SER A 30 49.22 2.51 6.92
C SER A 30 49.22 3.80 6.11
N ARG A 31 50.35 4.15 5.48
CA ARG A 31 50.46 5.33 4.60
C ARG A 31 49.53 5.25 3.40
N ARG A 32 49.49 4.11 2.69
CA ARG A 32 48.56 3.91 1.55
C ARG A 32 47.10 3.98 1.97
N ASN A 33 46.75 3.46 3.15
CA ASN A 33 45.38 3.55 3.66
C ASN A 33 44.99 5.01 3.95
N LEU A 34 45.89 5.80 4.56
CA LEU A 34 45.65 7.23 4.80
C LEU A 34 45.52 8.02 3.49
N GLU A 35 46.36 7.74 2.50
CA GLU A 35 46.31 8.35 1.18
C GLU A 35 45.01 8.01 0.45
N ASN A 36 44.60 6.74 0.47
CA ASN A 36 43.32 6.29 -0.08
C ASN A 36 42.12 6.96 0.62
N GLN A 37 42.18 7.14 1.94
CA GLN A 37 41.13 7.86 2.68
C GLN A 37 41.08 9.34 2.29
N ARG A 38 42.22 10.00 2.11
CA ARG A 38 42.28 11.40 1.64
C ARG A 38 41.72 11.52 0.22
N ALA A 39 42.14 10.65 -0.70
CA ALA A 39 41.62 10.62 -2.06
C ALA A 39 40.12 10.34 -2.12
N PHE A 40 39.61 9.47 -1.24
CA PHE A 40 38.17 9.22 -1.12
C PHE A 40 37.40 10.45 -0.63
N ARG A 41 37.90 11.15 0.40
CA ARG A 41 37.28 12.39 0.90
C ARG A 41 37.27 13.48 -0.18
N GLN A 42 38.38 13.64 -0.90
CA GLN A 42 38.50 14.60 -1.99
C GLN A 42 37.47 14.32 -3.09
N ARG A 43 37.36 13.07 -3.58
CA ARG A 43 36.34 12.70 -4.59
C ARG A 43 34.91 12.95 -4.10
N LYS A 44 34.64 12.73 -2.81
CA LYS A 44 33.33 13.00 -2.21
C LYS A 44 33.02 14.49 -2.17
N GLU A 45 34.00 15.33 -1.83
CA GLU A 45 33.87 16.80 -1.84
C GLU A 45 33.66 17.33 -3.27
N GLU A 46 34.40 16.83 -4.25
CA GLU A 46 34.23 17.17 -5.68
C GLU A 46 32.84 16.79 -6.20
N TYR A 47 32.33 15.61 -5.83
CA TYR A 47 30.99 15.16 -6.20
C TYR A 47 29.88 16.04 -5.58
N ILE A 48 30.00 16.39 -4.30
CA ILE A 48 29.04 17.29 -3.63
C ILE A 48 29.04 18.66 -4.32
N LYS A 49 30.22 19.19 -4.64
CA LYS A 49 30.35 20.47 -5.36
C LYS A 49 29.70 20.42 -6.74
N SER A 50 29.85 19.31 -7.47
CA SER A 50 29.21 19.09 -8.76
C SER A 50 27.68 19.11 -8.65
N ILE A 51 27.11 18.41 -7.66
CA ILE A 51 25.64 18.39 -7.43
C ILE A 51 25.12 19.77 -7.03
N GLN A 52 25.88 20.52 -6.23
CA GLN A 52 25.49 21.88 -5.84
C GLN A 52 25.42 22.81 -7.05
N GLN A 53 26.41 22.74 -7.96
CA GLN A 53 26.41 23.49 -9.21
C GLN A 53 25.25 23.10 -10.14
N GLU A 54 24.94 21.81 -10.24
CA GLU A 54 23.79 21.34 -11.03
C GLU A 54 22.46 21.85 -10.47
N ASN A 55 22.29 21.81 -9.15
CA ASN A 55 21.09 22.34 -8.49
C ASN A 55 20.96 23.87 -8.67
N GLU A 56 22.06 24.62 -8.60
CA GLU A 56 22.07 26.06 -8.89
C GLU A 56 21.70 26.34 -10.35
N SER A 57 22.21 25.54 -11.30
CA SER A 57 21.87 25.63 -12.72
C SER A 57 20.38 25.34 -12.97
N LEU A 58 19.83 24.27 -12.39
CA LEU A 58 18.41 23.92 -12.51
C LEU A 58 17.51 25.00 -11.88
N LYS A 59 17.91 25.55 -10.73
CA LYS A 59 17.19 26.68 -10.11
C LYS A 59 17.22 27.93 -10.99
N ALA A 60 18.35 28.24 -11.63
CA ALA A 60 18.45 29.35 -12.57
C ALA A 60 17.57 29.12 -13.81
N GLN A 61 17.51 27.89 -14.32
CA GLN A 61 16.63 27.52 -15.44
C GLN A 61 15.15 27.67 -15.07
N LEU A 62 14.75 27.21 -13.87
CA LEU A 62 13.37 27.36 -13.38
C LEU A 62 13.01 28.83 -13.11
N ALA A 63 13.94 29.62 -12.57
CA ALA A 63 13.74 31.05 -12.37
C ALA A 63 13.61 31.81 -13.71
N GLY A 64 14.38 31.41 -14.74
CA GLY A 64 14.27 31.93 -16.09
C GLY A 64 13.00 31.48 -16.84
N GLN A 65 12.47 30.30 -16.50
CA GLN A 65 11.20 29.77 -17.03
C GLN A 65 9.96 30.24 -16.25
N GLY A 66 10.12 31.10 -15.23
CA GLY A 66 9.03 31.73 -14.47
C GLY A 66 8.08 32.62 -15.29
N GLN A 67 8.28 32.69 -16.61
CA GLN A 67 7.36 33.28 -17.57
C GLN A 67 6.92 32.26 -18.62
N MET A 68 6.76 30.98 -18.24
CA MET A 68 5.86 30.10 -18.96
C MET A 68 4.46 30.69 -18.86
N VAL A 69 4.05 31.34 -19.96
CA VAL A 69 2.66 31.63 -20.30
C VAL A 69 1.85 30.42 -19.86
N SER A 70 1.06 30.59 -18.80
CA SER A 70 0.08 29.60 -18.36
C SER A 70 -0.77 29.28 -19.57
N ASP A 71 -0.48 28.15 -20.22
CA ASP A 71 -1.20 27.72 -21.40
C ASP A 71 -2.66 27.64 -20.98
N PRO A 72 -3.57 28.44 -21.56
CA PRO A 72 -4.97 28.46 -21.16
C PRO A 72 -5.60 27.07 -21.26
N ARG A 73 -5.02 26.15 -22.04
CA ARG A 73 -5.43 24.74 -22.10
C ARG A 73 -5.22 24.00 -20.80
N ILE A 74 -4.17 24.30 -20.03
CA ILE A 74 -3.90 23.65 -18.74
C ILE A 74 -4.99 24.04 -17.74
N SER A 75 -5.34 25.32 -17.66
CA SER A 75 -6.43 25.78 -16.79
C SER A 75 -7.80 25.18 -17.19
N VAL A 76 -8.04 25.00 -18.50
CA VAL A 76 -9.26 24.32 -18.98
C VAL A 76 -9.28 22.83 -18.58
N LEU A 77 -8.14 22.15 -18.65
CA LEU A 77 -8.03 20.74 -18.26
C LEU A 77 -8.16 20.55 -16.74
N GLU A 78 -7.57 21.42 -15.93
CA GLU A 78 -7.70 21.42 -14.47
C GLU A 78 -9.17 21.59 -14.04
N ASN A 79 -9.89 22.54 -14.66
CA ASN A 79 -11.32 22.73 -14.40
C ASN A 79 -12.15 21.52 -14.83
N ARG A 80 -11.78 20.84 -15.93
CA ARG A 80 -12.49 19.64 -16.40
C ARG A 80 -12.24 18.44 -15.48
N ILE A 81 -11.03 18.27 -14.96
CA ILE A 81 -10.70 17.23 -13.98
C ILE A 81 -11.52 17.44 -12.71
N LEU A 82 -11.56 18.65 -12.18
CA LEU A 82 -12.31 18.99 -10.97
C LEU A 82 -13.83 18.77 -11.14
N ALA A 83 -14.37 19.07 -12.32
CA ALA A 83 -15.77 18.76 -12.65
C ALA A 83 -16.06 17.24 -12.70
N LEU A 84 -15.12 16.43 -13.22
CA LEU A 84 -15.29 14.98 -13.30
C LEU A 84 -15.10 14.29 -11.94
N GLU A 85 -14.24 14.83 -11.08
CA GLU A 85 -14.04 14.35 -9.71
C GLU A 85 -15.27 14.63 -8.83
N THR A 86 -15.87 15.81 -8.95
CA THR A 86 -17.13 16.15 -8.26
C THR A 86 -18.29 15.27 -8.74
N GLU A 87 -18.42 15.02 -10.05
CA GLU A 87 -19.42 14.09 -10.61
C GLU A 87 -19.22 12.66 -10.10
N ASN A 88 -17.97 12.15 -10.07
CA ASN A 88 -17.66 10.82 -9.51
C ASN A 88 -18.01 10.72 -8.02
N THR A 89 -17.74 11.78 -7.26
CA THR A 89 -18.06 11.83 -5.82
C THR A 89 -19.56 11.76 -5.61
N LEU A 90 -20.34 12.54 -6.36
CA LEU A 90 -21.80 12.49 -6.33
C LEU A 90 -22.35 11.11 -6.72
N LEU A 91 -21.79 10.46 -7.75
CA LEU A 91 -22.20 9.11 -8.15
C LEU A 91 -21.91 8.06 -7.07
N ARG A 92 -20.79 8.19 -6.34
CA ARG A 92 -20.45 7.32 -5.20
C ARG A 92 -21.37 7.56 -4.01
N GLU A 93 -21.62 8.82 -3.64
CA GLU A 93 -22.53 9.20 -2.55
C GLU A 93 -23.99 8.82 -2.84
N CYS A 94 -24.37 8.84 -4.11
CA CYS A 94 -25.68 8.43 -4.59
C CYS A 94 -26.00 6.94 -4.40
N GLY A 95 -25.06 6.13 -3.89
CA GLY A 95 -25.30 4.74 -3.53
C GLY A 95 -25.66 3.84 -4.71
N VAL A 96 -25.39 4.28 -5.94
CA VAL A 96 -25.58 3.47 -7.14
C VAL A 96 -24.38 2.53 -7.27
N SER A 97 -24.16 1.67 -6.27
CA SER A 97 -23.36 0.47 -6.47
C SER A 97 -24.18 -0.43 -7.38
N VAL A 98 -24.07 -0.24 -8.70
CA VAL A 98 -24.59 -1.21 -9.67
C VAL A 98 -23.74 -2.46 -9.46
N ASP A 99 -24.22 -3.36 -8.61
CA ASP A 99 -23.63 -4.69 -8.48
C ASP A 99 -24.00 -5.48 -9.75
N LEU A 100 -23.23 -5.21 -10.80
CA LEU A 100 -23.38 -5.87 -12.10
C LEU A 100 -23.27 -7.39 -11.93
N LYS A 101 -22.56 -7.89 -10.92
CA LYS A 101 -22.39 -9.34 -10.70
C LYS A 101 -23.65 -10.02 -10.16
N ALA A 102 -24.48 -9.33 -9.37
CA ALA A 102 -25.73 -9.90 -8.86
C ALA A 102 -26.81 -10.06 -9.94
N SER A 103 -26.73 -9.31 -11.04
CA SER A 103 -27.75 -9.30 -12.10
C SER A 103 -27.47 -10.23 -13.29
N PHE A 104 -26.25 -10.76 -13.41
CA PHE A 104 -25.91 -11.74 -14.44
C PHE A 104 -25.79 -13.12 -13.81
N GLY A 105 -26.89 -13.88 -13.83
CA GLY A 105 -26.85 -15.28 -13.46
C GLY A 105 -25.79 -16.06 -14.27
N PRO A 106 -25.30 -17.20 -13.76
CA PRO A 106 -24.13 -17.93 -14.27
C PRO A 106 -24.26 -18.51 -15.70
N LYS A 107 -25.34 -18.20 -16.43
CA LYS A 107 -25.60 -18.66 -17.81
C LYS A 107 -25.58 -17.54 -18.86
N ALA A 108 -25.24 -16.30 -18.49
CA ALA A 108 -25.22 -15.16 -19.40
C ALA A 108 -23.90 -15.06 -20.20
N VAL A 109 -23.57 -16.09 -20.98
CA VAL A 109 -22.49 -16.01 -21.98
C VAL A 109 -23.17 -15.60 -23.29
N ASN A 110 -22.86 -14.39 -23.79
CA ASN A 110 -23.39 -13.75 -25.02
C ASN A 110 -24.61 -12.82 -24.86
N ILE A 111 -24.53 -11.82 -23.98
CA ILE A 111 -25.43 -10.64 -24.09
C ILE A 111 -24.75 -9.63 -25.03
N CYS A 112 -25.44 -9.19 -26.09
CA CYS A 112 -24.88 -8.17 -26.98
C CYS A 112 -24.72 -6.83 -26.24
N SER A 113 -23.75 -6.01 -26.66
CA SER A 113 -23.43 -4.72 -26.03
C SER A 113 -24.65 -3.79 -25.90
N SER A 114 -25.57 -3.83 -26.87
CA SER A 114 -26.81 -3.05 -26.83
C SER A 114 -27.75 -3.49 -25.69
N CYS A 115 -27.94 -4.80 -25.50
CA CYS A 115 -28.76 -5.34 -24.41
C CYS A 115 -28.11 -5.14 -23.03
N ALA A 116 -26.78 -5.14 -22.96
CA ALA A 116 -26.06 -4.81 -21.74
C ALA A 116 -26.29 -3.33 -21.35
N ASN A 117 -26.19 -2.42 -22.32
CA ASN A 117 -26.42 -0.99 -22.10
C ASN A 117 -27.87 -0.68 -21.69
N GLU A 118 -28.86 -1.29 -22.34
CA GLU A 118 -30.28 -1.12 -21.93
C GLU A 118 -30.55 -1.66 -20.52
N LYS A 119 -29.91 -2.77 -20.13
CA LYS A 119 -29.99 -3.26 -18.74
C LYS A 119 -29.36 -2.30 -17.74
N VAL A 120 -28.19 -1.71 -18.05
CA VAL A 120 -27.56 -0.69 -17.20
C VAL A 120 -28.48 0.52 -17.05
N LYS A 121 -29.05 1.03 -18.16
CA LYS A 121 -30.03 2.13 -18.10
C LYS A 121 -31.22 1.79 -17.21
N THR A 122 -31.77 0.58 -17.34
CA THR A 122 -32.89 0.10 -16.53
C THR A 122 -32.53 0.06 -15.05
N LEU A 123 -31.34 -0.42 -14.70
CA LEU A 123 -30.85 -0.45 -13.30
C LEU A 123 -30.66 0.97 -12.74
N VAL A 124 -30.11 1.89 -13.53
CA VAL A 124 -29.94 3.30 -13.14
C VAL A 124 -31.29 3.97 -12.90
N ILE A 125 -32.25 3.80 -13.82
CA ILE A 125 -33.62 4.34 -13.67
C ILE A 125 -34.30 3.72 -12.45
N GLY A 126 -34.13 2.42 -12.21
CA GLY A 126 -34.65 1.73 -11.03
C GLY A 126 -34.12 2.32 -9.72
N GLY A 127 -32.81 2.59 -9.66
CA GLY A 127 -32.18 3.25 -8.51
C GLY A 127 -32.72 4.67 -8.28
N HIS A 128 -32.93 5.45 -9.34
CA HIS A 128 -33.55 6.77 -9.24
C HIS A 128 -34.99 6.72 -8.73
N LEU A 129 -35.81 5.78 -9.22
CA LEU A 129 -37.18 5.60 -8.74
C LEU A 129 -37.23 5.22 -7.27
N GLN A 130 -36.35 4.33 -6.81
CA GLN A 130 -36.29 3.94 -5.40
C GLN A 130 -35.91 5.11 -4.50
N ARG A 131 -35.00 6.00 -4.94
CA ARG A 131 -34.65 7.22 -4.19
C ARG A 131 -35.82 8.18 -4.07
N LEU A 132 -36.49 8.48 -5.19
CA LEU A 132 -37.68 9.35 -5.19
C LEU A 132 -38.80 8.80 -4.30
N GLN A 133 -38.93 7.47 -4.20
CA GLN A 133 -39.86 6.83 -3.27
C GLN A 133 -39.48 7.06 -1.80
N GLU A 134 -38.20 6.96 -1.45
CA GLU A 134 -37.75 7.20 -0.06
C GLU A 134 -37.86 8.70 0.31
N GLU A 135 -37.52 9.61 -0.61
CA GLU A 135 -37.74 11.06 -0.41
C GLU A 135 -39.22 11.39 -0.19
N LEU A 136 -40.13 10.82 -1.00
CA LEU A 136 -41.57 10.99 -0.80
C LEU A 136 -42.04 10.45 0.55
N LYS A 137 -41.47 9.34 1.02
CA LYS A 137 -41.78 8.75 2.33
C LYS A 137 -41.25 9.63 3.47
N GLN A 138 -40.07 10.21 3.33
CA GLN A 138 -39.50 11.17 4.27
C GLN A 138 -40.39 12.43 4.38
N ILE A 139 -40.76 13.03 3.25
CA ILE A 139 -41.65 14.21 3.21
C ILE A 139 -43.02 13.90 3.84
N LYS A 140 -43.60 12.73 3.56
CA LYS A 140 -44.86 12.29 4.20
C LYS A 140 -44.73 12.20 5.72
N THR A 141 -43.60 11.70 6.20
CA THR A 141 -43.32 11.58 7.64
C THR A 141 -43.21 12.95 8.28
N GLU A 142 -42.49 13.89 7.65
CA GLU A 142 -42.36 15.28 8.10
C GLU A 142 -43.72 16.00 8.12
N CYS A 143 -44.52 15.85 7.07
CA CYS A 143 -45.89 16.40 7.01
C CYS A 143 -46.77 15.86 8.14
N ASN A 144 -46.66 14.57 8.48
CA ASN A 144 -47.40 13.99 9.61
C ASN A 144 -46.90 14.53 10.96
N GLN A 145 -45.60 14.75 11.12
CA GLN A 145 -45.02 15.37 12.31
C GLN A 145 -45.52 16.82 12.48
N LEU A 146 -45.52 17.62 11.40
CA LEU A 146 -46.03 18.99 11.42
C LEU A 146 -47.53 19.06 11.72
N ARG A 147 -48.33 18.15 11.17
CA ARG A 147 -49.76 18.04 11.51
C ARG A 147 -49.97 17.71 12.99
N THR A 148 -49.16 16.80 13.53
CA THR A 148 -49.22 16.43 14.96
C THR A 148 -48.82 17.60 15.84
N ALA A 149 -47.75 18.32 15.50
CA ALA A 149 -47.30 19.51 16.21
C ALA A 149 -48.37 20.63 16.20
N ASN A 150 -49.01 20.88 15.05
CA ASN A 150 -50.10 21.83 14.95
C ASN A 150 -51.34 21.42 15.78
N SER A 151 -51.67 20.13 15.84
CA SER A 151 -52.76 19.64 16.69
C SER A 151 -52.49 19.86 18.19
N LEU A 152 -51.24 19.74 18.61
CA LEU A 152 -50.83 19.98 20.01
C LEU A 152 -50.89 21.48 20.35
N LEU A 153 -50.47 22.35 19.43
CA LEU A 153 -50.53 23.81 19.61
C LEU A 153 -51.98 24.36 19.56
N GLY A 154 -52.84 23.78 18.73
CA GLY A 154 -54.25 24.18 18.59
C GLY A 154 -55.12 23.88 19.80
N SER A 155 -54.66 23.03 20.73
CA SER A 155 -55.44 22.64 21.92
C SER A 155 -55.29 23.61 23.11
N SER A 156 -54.45 24.66 23.00
CA SER A 156 -54.16 25.59 24.10
C SER A 156 -54.74 27.01 23.91
N VAL A 157 -55.54 27.25 22.87
CA VAL A 157 -56.29 28.51 22.73
C VAL A 157 -57.69 28.27 23.26
N ALA A 158 -57.85 28.49 24.57
CA ALA A 158 -59.17 28.64 25.17
C ALA A 158 -59.92 29.75 24.42
N PRO A 159 -61.20 29.55 24.06
CA PRO A 159 -61.97 30.58 23.38
C PRO A 159 -62.27 31.71 24.36
N HIS A 160 -61.51 32.80 24.28
CA HIS A 160 -62.02 34.07 24.77
C HIS A 160 -63.18 34.48 23.86
N SER A 161 -64.38 34.39 24.41
CA SER A 161 -65.61 34.85 23.80
C SER A 161 -65.54 36.36 23.57
N THR A 162 -65.35 36.77 22.32
CA THR A 162 -65.85 38.06 21.86
C THR A 162 -66.91 37.78 20.82
N SER A 163 -68.15 37.85 21.29
CA SER A 163 -69.38 37.87 20.52
C SER A 163 -69.28 38.86 19.37
N TYR A 164 -69.27 38.37 18.13
CA TYR A 164 -69.93 39.04 17.01
C TYR A 164 -70.62 38.00 16.13
N SER A 165 -71.94 38.12 16.13
CA SER A 165 -72.93 37.36 15.39
C SER A 165 -72.86 37.65 13.89
N ASN A 166 -72.95 36.61 13.04
CA ASN A 166 -74.04 36.37 12.08
C ASN A 166 -73.58 35.64 10.80
N PHE A 167 -74.46 34.71 10.35
CA PHE A 167 -74.57 34.13 9.00
C PHE A 167 -73.43 33.19 8.55
N THR A 168 -73.63 31.96 8.05
CA THR A 168 -74.81 31.29 7.48
C THR A 168 -74.60 29.78 7.55
N LYS A 169 -75.70 29.03 7.70
CA LYS A 169 -75.80 27.57 7.67
C LYS A 169 -75.24 26.94 6.39
N ALA A 170 -74.52 25.83 6.52
CA ALA A 170 -74.59 24.72 5.56
C ALA A 170 -74.41 23.39 6.29
N TYR A 171 -75.35 22.49 6.03
CA TYR A 171 -75.58 21.16 6.58
C TYR A 171 -74.67 20.10 5.91
N PHE A 172 -74.42 18.99 6.64
CA PHE A 172 -74.18 17.57 6.24
C PHE A 172 -73.01 16.87 6.97
N PRO A 173 -73.06 15.54 7.20
CA PRO A 173 -73.12 14.98 8.55
C PRO A 173 -71.89 14.14 8.94
N GLN A 174 -71.71 14.03 10.25
CA GLN A 174 -70.74 13.16 10.90
C GLN A 174 -71.14 11.69 10.84
N THR A 175 -70.21 10.84 10.43
CA THR A 175 -70.13 9.44 10.89
C THR A 175 -69.22 9.39 12.12
N GLN A 176 -69.82 9.03 13.26
CA GLN A 176 -69.14 8.72 14.51
C GLN A 176 -68.42 7.37 14.38
N ASN A 177 -67.18 7.29 14.85
CA ASN A 177 -66.75 6.09 15.56
C ASN A 177 -65.72 6.38 16.65
N ASN A 178 -66.03 5.79 17.80
CA ASN A 178 -65.48 5.91 19.14
C ASN A 178 -64.04 5.41 19.31
N ARG A 179 -63.42 5.93 20.39
CA ARG A 179 -62.53 5.26 21.38
C ARG A 179 -61.19 4.70 20.86
N GLU A 180 -60.05 4.82 21.53
CA GLU A 180 -59.71 4.89 22.95
C GLU A 180 -58.28 5.43 23.09
N SER A 181 -58.00 6.24 24.12
CA SER A 181 -56.64 6.51 24.61
C SER A 181 -56.18 5.37 25.53
N PRO A 182 -54.87 5.20 25.76
CA PRO A 182 -54.35 5.66 27.05
C PRO A 182 -52.97 6.32 26.99
N ALA A 183 -52.59 6.79 28.17
CA ALA A 183 -51.66 7.85 28.52
C ALA A 183 -50.17 7.45 28.63
N THR A 184 -49.39 8.40 29.16
CA THR A 184 -48.03 8.33 29.76
C THR A 184 -46.87 8.26 28.76
N SER A 185 -45.74 8.97 28.92
CA SER A 185 -45.20 9.75 30.04
C SER A 185 -44.12 10.74 29.55
N ARG A 186 -44.04 11.85 30.27
CA ARG A 186 -43.14 13.00 30.16
C ARG A 186 -41.74 12.62 30.68
N SER A 187 -40.68 13.04 30.01
CA SER A 187 -39.33 13.10 30.60
C SER A 187 -38.55 14.26 30.01
N THR A 188 -38.38 15.27 30.84
CA THR A 188 -37.55 16.47 30.65
C THR A 188 -36.20 16.22 31.31
N SER A 189 -35.09 16.38 30.58
CA SER A 189 -33.77 16.54 31.19
C SER A 189 -32.96 17.62 30.49
N SER A 190 -32.60 18.60 31.30
CA SER A 190 -31.89 19.84 31.02
C SER A 190 -30.39 19.66 30.76
N LEU A 191 -29.85 20.57 29.94
CA LEU A 191 -28.43 20.91 29.79
C LEU A 191 -27.82 21.43 31.10
N PRO A 192 -26.49 21.42 31.22
CA PRO A 192 -25.85 22.73 31.34
C PRO A 192 -24.60 22.93 30.47
N ARG A 193 -24.43 24.21 30.14
CA ARG A 193 -23.38 24.87 29.40
C ARG A 193 -22.42 25.52 30.40
N THR A 194 -21.11 25.30 30.30
CA THR A 194 -20.14 26.28 30.83
C THR A 194 -18.80 26.22 30.10
N SER A 195 -18.44 27.38 29.58
CA SER A 195 -17.18 27.86 29.02
C SER A 195 -16.06 27.96 30.06
N GLN A 196 -14.80 27.80 29.65
CA GLN A 196 -13.70 28.75 29.90
C GLN A 196 -12.38 28.29 29.24
N THR A 197 -11.82 29.17 28.41
CA THR A 197 -10.43 29.20 27.95
C THR A 197 -9.58 30.05 28.89
N PRO A 198 -8.28 29.74 29.04
CA PRO A 198 -7.30 30.78 29.33
C PRO A 198 -6.21 30.85 28.25
N GLN A 199 -5.96 32.07 27.80
CA GLN A 199 -4.78 32.52 27.07
C GLN A 199 -3.53 32.44 27.95
N GLY A 200 -2.39 32.07 27.37
CA GLY A 200 -1.06 32.18 27.97
C GLY A 200 0.03 32.32 26.91
N CYS A 201 0.90 33.30 27.10
CA CYS A 201 1.94 33.79 26.18
C CYS A 201 3.19 32.88 26.04
N SER A 202 3.79 32.92 24.83
CA SER A 202 5.22 32.81 24.37
C SER A 202 6.32 32.19 25.28
N PRO A 203 7.34 31.49 24.72
CA PRO A 203 8.33 32.10 23.81
C PRO A 203 8.85 31.22 22.66
N ALA A 204 9.65 31.83 21.79
CA ALA A 204 10.25 31.31 20.57
C ALA A 204 11.08 30.00 20.74
N ASP A 205 10.85 29.05 19.83
CA ASP A 205 11.57 27.77 19.73
C ASP A 205 12.85 27.90 18.87
N PRO A 206 14.06 27.59 19.40
CA PRO A 206 15.29 27.48 18.62
C PRO A 206 15.55 26.03 18.15
N LEU A 207 14.50 25.29 17.76
CA LEU A 207 14.59 23.86 17.44
C LEU A 207 14.70 23.52 15.94
N LEU A 208 14.85 24.51 15.06
CA LEU A 208 14.91 24.25 13.61
C LEU A 208 16.31 23.89 13.05
N THR A 209 17.36 23.87 13.87
CA THR A 209 18.74 23.62 13.42
C THR A 209 19.28 22.21 13.71
N HIS A 210 18.50 21.33 14.35
CA HIS A 210 18.96 19.98 14.74
C HIS A 210 18.34 18.83 13.90
N MET A 211 17.82 19.11 12.69
CA MET A 211 17.20 18.08 11.84
C MET A 211 18.05 17.55 10.68
N ASN A 212 19.30 18.00 10.47
CA ASN A 212 20.10 17.57 9.31
C ASN A 212 21.33 16.69 9.64
N TRP A 213 21.53 16.30 10.91
CA TRP A 213 22.70 15.48 11.29
C TRP A 213 22.54 13.99 10.96
N TRP A 214 21.30 13.46 10.96
CA TRP A 214 21.04 12.05 10.70
C TRP A 214 21.14 11.67 9.20
N GLU A 215 20.80 12.58 8.28
CA GLU A 215 20.94 12.35 6.83
C GLU A 215 22.40 12.22 6.39
N GLN A 216 23.35 12.87 7.07
CA GLN A 216 24.78 12.77 6.76
C GLN A 216 25.41 11.44 7.21
N LEU A 217 24.76 10.68 8.10
CA LEU A 217 25.25 9.41 8.65
C LEU A 217 24.67 8.16 7.94
N ALA A 218 23.61 8.30 7.16
CA ALA A 218 22.93 7.19 6.51
C ALA A 218 23.83 6.33 5.57
N PRO A 219 24.72 6.91 4.73
CA PRO A 219 25.57 6.11 3.83
C PRO A 219 26.63 5.29 4.59
N THR A 220 27.12 5.81 5.72
CA THR A 220 28.12 5.13 6.55
C THR A 220 27.49 4.00 7.36
N ARG A 221 26.23 4.17 7.79
CA ARG A 221 25.47 3.17 8.55
C ARG A 221 25.07 1.95 7.72
N ASN A 222 24.64 2.12 6.46
CA ASN A 222 24.29 0.99 5.59
C ASN A 222 25.50 0.10 5.29
N ASN A 223 26.68 0.70 5.06
CA ASN A 223 27.92 -0.04 4.86
C ASN A 223 28.37 -0.78 6.15
N LEU A 224 28.15 -0.19 7.33
CA LEU A 224 28.43 -0.81 8.63
C LEU A 224 27.48 -1.97 8.95
N LEU A 225 26.20 -1.88 8.58
CA LEU A 225 25.23 -2.97 8.78
C LEU A 225 25.53 -4.17 7.90
N LEU A 226 25.90 -3.96 6.62
CA LEU A 226 26.35 -5.06 5.75
C LEU A 226 27.61 -5.74 6.31
N SER A 227 28.58 -4.96 6.79
CA SER A 227 29.84 -5.51 7.33
C SER A 227 29.67 -6.15 8.72
N ALA A 228 28.77 -5.66 9.56
CA ALA A 228 28.42 -6.28 10.84
C ALA A 228 27.63 -7.59 10.66
N SER A 229 26.79 -7.69 9.61
CA SER A 229 26.14 -8.96 9.23
C SER A 229 27.15 -10.00 8.75
N GLN A 230 28.25 -9.58 8.13
CA GLN A 230 29.33 -10.48 7.70
C GLN A 230 30.14 -11.04 8.87
N GLN A 231 30.38 -10.26 9.93
CA GLN A 231 31.25 -10.69 11.05
C GLN A 231 30.62 -11.72 12.00
N LEU A 232 29.29 -11.84 12.05
CA LEU A 232 28.61 -12.79 12.95
C LEU A 232 28.30 -14.16 12.32
N GLN A 233 28.62 -14.35 11.02
CA GLN A 233 28.34 -15.59 10.28
C GLN A 233 29.54 -16.56 10.22
N ASP A 234 30.70 -16.20 10.79
CA ASP A 234 31.95 -16.94 10.55
C ASP A 234 32.07 -18.30 11.28
N ASP A 235 31.20 -18.62 12.26
CA ASP A 235 31.32 -19.86 13.06
C ASP A 235 30.16 -20.88 12.90
N SER A 236 29.10 -20.54 12.16
CA SER A 236 27.95 -21.45 11.94
C SER A 236 27.73 -21.63 10.45
N SER A 237 28.18 -22.75 9.90
CA SER A 237 27.90 -23.13 8.51
C SER A 237 26.39 -23.16 8.27
N TYR A 238 25.85 -22.12 7.63
CA TYR A 238 24.44 -22.06 7.27
C TYR A 238 24.15 -23.16 6.25
N LEU A 239 23.48 -24.23 6.67
CA LEU A 239 23.16 -25.35 5.78
C LEU A 239 21.99 -24.96 4.87
N ALA A 240 21.97 -25.47 3.64
CA ALA A 240 20.83 -25.28 2.76
C ALA A 240 19.57 -25.96 3.36
N SER A 241 18.41 -25.34 3.19
CA SER A 241 17.15 -25.92 3.71
C SER A 241 16.85 -27.30 3.11
N THR A 242 17.28 -27.53 1.87
CA THR A 242 17.16 -28.83 1.20
C THR A 242 18.00 -29.93 1.82
N SER A 243 19.13 -29.58 2.43
CA SER A 243 19.96 -30.53 3.18
C SER A 243 19.31 -30.95 4.50
N ILE A 244 18.48 -30.07 5.09
CA ILE A 244 17.83 -30.31 6.39
C ILE A 244 16.48 -31.01 6.22
N TYR A 245 15.66 -30.53 5.27
CA TYR A 245 14.25 -30.94 5.13
C TYR A 245 13.97 -31.72 3.84
N GLY A 246 14.96 -31.89 2.94
CA GLY A 246 14.77 -32.47 1.62
C GLY A 246 14.29 -31.47 0.57
N PRO A 247 14.01 -31.90 -0.67
CA PRO A 247 13.53 -31.00 -1.72
C PRO A 247 12.10 -30.48 -1.43
N PRO A 248 11.79 -29.20 -1.72
CA PRO A 248 10.44 -28.67 -1.51
C PRO A 248 9.42 -29.28 -2.49
N GLU A 249 8.15 -29.36 -2.06
CA GLU A 249 7.03 -29.82 -2.87
C GLU A 249 6.56 -28.73 -3.85
N THR A 250 7.12 -28.71 -5.06
CA THR A 250 6.83 -27.69 -6.09
C THR A 250 5.97 -28.17 -7.25
N SER A 251 5.94 -29.48 -7.53
CA SER A 251 5.21 -30.02 -8.69
C SER A 251 3.71 -29.75 -8.63
N ARG A 252 3.14 -29.66 -7.42
CA ARG A 252 1.72 -29.34 -7.23
C ARG A 252 1.40 -27.89 -7.57
N ILE A 253 2.18 -26.94 -7.05
CA ILE A 253 1.95 -25.52 -7.32
C ILE A 253 2.19 -25.19 -8.80
N ARG A 254 3.18 -25.82 -9.43
CA ARG A 254 3.43 -25.67 -10.87
C ARG A 254 2.19 -26.04 -11.69
N ARG A 255 1.60 -27.23 -11.44
CA ARG A 255 0.37 -27.67 -12.11
C ARG A 255 -0.82 -26.77 -11.78
N ALA A 256 -0.98 -26.36 -10.52
CA ALA A 256 -2.08 -25.51 -10.10
C ALA A 256 -2.05 -24.13 -10.77
N LEU A 257 -0.90 -23.45 -10.78
CA LEU A 257 -0.74 -22.15 -11.44
C LEU A 257 -0.89 -22.27 -12.97
N LYS A 258 -0.32 -23.32 -13.60
CA LYS A 258 -0.50 -23.56 -15.04
C LYS A 258 -1.96 -23.88 -15.43
N SER A 259 -2.81 -24.29 -14.48
CA SER A 259 -4.24 -24.48 -14.71
C SER A 259 -5.05 -23.17 -14.74
N ILE A 260 -4.44 -22.05 -14.36
CA ILE A 260 -5.10 -20.73 -14.35
C ILE A 260 -5.00 -20.14 -15.77
N PRO A 261 -6.13 -19.86 -16.45
CA PRO A 261 -6.13 -19.51 -17.87
C PRO A 261 -5.20 -18.34 -18.23
N SER A 262 -5.26 -17.24 -17.49
CA SER A 262 -4.50 -16.01 -17.78
C SER A 262 -2.98 -16.17 -17.70
N ILE A 263 -2.47 -17.15 -16.94
CA ILE A 263 -1.04 -17.39 -16.73
C ILE A 263 -0.59 -18.79 -17.14
N SER A 264 -1.47 -19.57 -17.78
CA SER A 264 -1.21 -20.96 -18.18
C SER A 264 0.03 -21.13 -19.06
N GLN A 265 0.27 -20.18 -19.97
CA GLN A 265 1.44 -20.16 -20.85
C GLN A 265 2.54 -19.20 -20.38
N SER A 266 2.39 -18.59 -19.21
CA SER A 266 3.38 -17.64 -18.71
C SER A 266 4.67 -18.36 -18.32
N PRO A 267 5.84 -17.90 -18.80
CA PRO A 267 7.14 -18.43 -18.35
C PRO A 267 7.43 -18.05 -16.88
N LEU A 268 6.78 -17.00 -16.37
CA LEU A 268 6.98 -16.52 -14.99
C LEU A 268 6.53 -17.55 -13.95
N VAL A 269 5.59 -18.44 -14.29
CA VAL A 269 5.18 -19.55 -13.41
C VAL A 269 6.36 -20.47 -13.12
N ASP A 270 7.12 -20.85 -14.14
CA ASP A 270 8.27 -21.72 -13.95
C ASP A 270 9.42 -20.95 -13.30
N SER A 271 9.64 -19.69 -13.71
CA SER A 271 10.68 -18.83 -13.11
C SER A 271 10.49 -18.62 -11.60
N VAL A 272 9.29 -18.31 -11.12
CA VAL A 272 9.06 -18.07 -9.69
C VAL A 272 9.25 -19.34 -8.85
N ILE A 273 8.89 -20.50 -9.41
CA ILE A 273 9.05 -21.80 -8.74
C ILE A 273 10.52 -22.19 -8.70
N THR A 274 11.24 -22.06 -9.82
CA THR A 274 12.68 -22.32 -9.87
C THR A 274 13.44 -21.41 -8.92
N LEU A 275 13.08 -20.12 -8.84
CA LEU A 275 13.67 -19.21 -7.86
C LEU A 275 13.45 -19.69 -6.42
N PHE A 276 12.24 -20.15 -6.08
CA PHE A 276 11.96 -20.72 -4.77
C PHE A 276 12.80 -21.98 -4.48
N GLU A 277 12.95 -22.88 -5.46
CA GLU A 277 13.79 -24.07 -5.35
C GLU A 277 15.26 -23.69 -5.12
N THR A 278 15.79 -22.72 -5.88
CA THR A 278 17.16 -22.22 -5.74
C THR A 278 17.38 -21.55 -4.39
N VAL A 279 16.40 -20.76 -3.89
CA VAL A 279 16.44 -20.22 -2.53
C VAL A 279 16.58 -21.34 -1.50
N CYS A 280 15.82 -22.42 -1.65
CA CYS A 280 15.84 -23.55 -0.72
C CYS A 280 17.16 -24.35 -0.79
N ALA A 281 17.80 -24.39 -1.96
CA ALA A 281 19.06 -25.06 -2.21
C ALA A 281 20.31 -24.23 -1.86
N SER A 282 20.16 -22.93 -1.62
CA SER A 282 21.28 -22.06 -1.28
C SER A 282 21.69 -22.20 0.18
N SER A 283 23.01 -22.27 0.41
CA SER A 283 23.66 -22.24 1.71
C SER A 283 24.26 -20.88 2.06
N ASP A 284 24.24 -19.90 1.15
CA ASP A 284 24.72 -18.54 1.41
C ASP A 284 23.53 -17.65 1.82
N PRO A 285 23.50 -17.11 3.06
CA PRO A 285 22.42 -16.22 3.51
C PRO A 285 22.23 -14.98 2.63
N ASN A 286 23.29 -14.41 2.07
CA ASN A 286 23.20 -13.22 1.22
C ASN A 286 22.53 -13.54 -0.11
N GLU A 287 22.85 -14.72 -0.64
CA GLU A 287 22.23 -15.26 -1.85
C GLU A 287 20.77 -15.64 -1.61
N VAL A 288 20.45 -16.24 -0.45
CA VAL A 288 19.07 -16.52 -0.01
C VAL A 288 18.24 -15.24 0.01
N GLN A 289 18.76 -14.16 0.62
CA GLN A 289 18.08 -12.87 0.65
C GLN A 289 17.85 -12.30 -0.77
N ARG A 290 18.90 -12.32 -1.61
CA ARG A 290 18.84 -11.86 -3.01
C ARG A 290 17.79 -12.59 -3.81
N LEU A 291 17.85 -13.93 -3.81
CA LEU A 291 16.93 -14.77 -4.55
C LEU A 291 15.50 -14.66 -4.01
N HIS A 292 15.32 -14.41 -2.70
CA HIS A 292 13.99 -14.17 -2.15
C HIS A 292 13.37 -12.85 -2.64
N ILE A 293 14.16 -11.78 -2.75
CA ILE A 293 13.72 -10.52 -3.36
C ILE A 293 13.32 -10.76 -4.83
N GLN A 294 14.15 -11.48 -5.59
CA GLN A 294 13.83 -11.86 -6.97
C GLN A 294 12.57 -12.73 -7.08
N THR A 295 12.35 -13.63 -6.14
CA THR A 295 11.12 -14.44 -6.05
C THR A 295 9.91 -13.53 -5.85
N THR A 296 10.01 -12.54 -4.94
CA THR A 296 8.93 -11.59 -4.64
C THR A 296 8.61 -10.72 -5.85
N ALA A 297 9.62 -10.19 -6.54
CA ALA A 297 9.44 -9.41 -7.77
C ALA A 297 8.83 -10.24 -8.91
N THR A 298 9.33 -11.46 -9.13
CA THR A 298 8.82 -12.36 -10.18
C THR A 298 7.39 -12.79 -9.89
N ARG A 299 7.04 -13.01 -8.61
CA ARG A 299 5.66 -13.26 -8.17
C ARG A 299 4.74 -12.08 -8.44
N GLY A 300 5.18 -10.85 -8.13
CA GLY A 300 4.42 -9.63 -8.44
C GLY A 300 4.11 -9.53 -9.94
N ARG A 301 5.14 -9.68 -10.80
CA ARG A 301 4.97 -9.70 -12.26
C ARG A 301 4.08 -10.83 -12.76
N LEU A 302 4.07 -11.99 -12.10
CA LEU A 302 3.15 -13.07 -12.41
C LEU A 302 1.70 -12.67 -12.11
N PHE A 303 1.45 -12.05 -10.94
CA PHE A 303 0.10 -11.59 -10.55
C PHE A 303 -0.41 -10.43 -11.40
N ASP A 304 0.50 -9.61 -11.94
CA ASP A 304 0.20 -8.57 -12.92
C ASP A 304 -0.39 -9.13 -14.23
N GLN A 305 -0.05 -10.36 -14.61
CA GLN A 305 -0.58 -11.03 -15.80
C GLN A 305 -1.95 -11.68 -15.57
N CYS A 306 -2.43 -11.73 -14.32
CA CYS A 306 -3.70 -12.35 -14.00
C CYS A 306 -4.89 -11.40 -14.23
N THR A 307 -6.03 -11.98 -14.64
CA THR A 307 -7.33 -11.31 -14.46
C THR A 307 -7.64 -11.18 -12.97
N LEU A 308 -8.60 -10.33 -12.58
CA LEU A 308 -8.95 -10.14 -11.16
C LEU A 308 -9.33 -11.46 -10.45
N LEU A 309 -10.10 -12.32 -11.13
CA LEU A 309 -10.52 -13.61 -10.57
C LEU A 309 -9.35 -14.61 -10.53
N ASP A 310 -8.56 -14.66 -11.60
CA ASP A 310 -7.38 -15.53 -11.69
C ASP A 310 -6.30 -15.13 -10.68
N ARG A 311 -6.16 -13.84 -10.38
CA ARG A 311 -5.19 -13.30 -9.42
C ARG A 311 -5.51 -13.82 -8.01
N ARG A 312 -6.79 -13.77 -7.62
CA ARG A 312 -7.23 -14.36 -6.34
C ARG A 312 -6.89 -15.84 -6.27
N LYS A 313 -7.21 -16.62 -7.30
CA LYS A 313 -6.91 -18.05 -7.34
C LYS A 313 -5.39 -18.32 -7.29
N ALA A 314 -4.59 -17.51 -7.98
CA ALA A 314 -3.13 -17.63 -7.95
C ALA A 314 -2.56 -17.35 -6.56
N ILE A 315 -3.11 -16.37 -5.84
CA ILE A 315 -2.75 -16.07 -4.44
C ILE A 315 -3.12 -17.24 -3.53
N GLU A 316 -4.33 -17.78 -3.66
CA GLU A 316 -4.79 -18.95 -2.88
C GLU A 316 -3.86 -20.16 -3.03
N GLU A 317 -3.52 -20.51 -4.28
CA GLU A 317 -2.58 -21.61 -4.57
C GLU A 317 -1.17 -21.31 -4.05
N TRP A 318 -0.69 -20.08 -4.18
CA TRP A 318 0.62 -19.67 -3.68
C TRP A 318 0.69 -19.75 -2.14
N THR A 319 -0.31 -19.24 -1.42
CA THR A 319 -0.38 -19.32 0.04
C THR A 319 -0.44 -20.77 0.52
N LEU A 320 -1.19 -21.62 -0.18
CA LEU A 320 -1.22 -23.05 0.09
C LEU A 320 0.14 -23.72 -0.13
N HIS A 321 0.89 -23.32 -1.16
CA HIS A 321 2.25 -23.79 -1.41
C HIS A 321 3.22 -23.41 -0.29
N LEU A 322 3.18 -22.14 0.16
CA LEU A 322 4.00 -21.68 1.29
C LEU A 322 3.67 -22.43 2.58
N THR A 323 2.38 -22.72 2.82
CA THR A 323 1.93 -23.46 3.99
C THR A 323 2.44 -24.91 4.00
N ARG A 324 2.44 -25.58 2.83
CA ARG A 324 2.98 -26.94 2.70
C ARG A 324 4.50 -26.99 2.89
N ASN A 325 5.20 -25.96 2.44
CA ASN A 325 6.65 -25.87 2.50
C ASN A 325 7.11 -24.99 3.67
N TRP A 326 6.36 -25.00 4.78
CA TRP A 326 6.59 -24.04 5.86
C TRP A 326 7.99 -24.13 6.46
N ASP A 327 8.56 -25.32 6.59
CA ASP A 327 9.89 -25.48 7.18
C ASP A 327 10.98 -24.84 6.31
N HIS A 328 10.84 -24.92 4.97
CA HIS A 328 11.67 -24.16 4.03
C HIS A 328 11.46 -22.65 4.13
N VAL A 329 10.20 -22.22 4.23
CA VAL A 329 9.84 -20.80 4.38
C VAL A 329 10.46 -20.23 5.65
N LYS A 330 10.27 -20.90 6.79
CA LYS A 330 10.85 -20.53 8.09
C LYS A 330 12.37 -20.48 8.02
N HIS A 331 13.01 -21.49 7.44
CA HIS A 331 14.46 -21.53 7.28
C HIS A 331 14.97 -20.33 6.48
N LYS A 332 14.39 -20.08 5.30
CA LYS A 332 14.73 -18.92 4.46
C LYS A 332 14.63 -17.61 5.25
N TYR A 333 13.59 -17.44 6.06
CA TYR A 333 13.40 -16.20 6.82
C TYR A 333 14.33 -16.05 8.03
N SER A 334 14.97 -17.12 8.50
CA SER A 334 16.00 -17.03 9.54
C SER A 334 17.19 -16.15 9.10
N CYS A 335 17.48 -16.08 7.79
CA CYS A 335 18.47 -15.15 7.24
C CYS A 335 18.14 -13.66 7.46
N PHE A 336 16.88 -13.33 7.75
CA PHE A 336 16.41 -11.95 7.84
C PHE A 336 16.29 -11.45 9.28
N GLU A 337 16.42 -12.33 10.28
CA GLU A 337 16.27 -11.94 11.69
C GLU A 337 17.28 -10.87 12.13
N TYR A 338 18.50 -10.91 11.57
CA TYR A 338 19.53 -9.92 11.84
C TYR A 338 19.20 -8.52 11.31
N THR A 339 18.35 -8.42 10.29
CA THR A 339 18.00 -7.15 9.63
C THR A 339 17.03 -6.31 10.46
N ILE A 340 16.30 -6.92 11.41
CA ILE A 340 15.22 -6.25 12.19
C ILE A 340 15.73 -5.63 13.51
N ARG A 341 17.03 -5.60 13.77
CA ARG A 341 17.52 -5.12 15.08
C ARG A 341 17.18 -3.66 15.39
N GLU A 342 16.96 -2.85 14.36
CA GLU A 342 16.62 -1.44 14.53
C GLU A 342 15.11 -1.25 14.54
N PRO A 343 14.57 -0.54 15.55
CA PRO A 343 13.14 -0.22 15.59
C PRO A 343 12.76 0.62 14.36
N VAL A 344 11.57 0.37 13.83
CA VAL A 344 11.01 1.19 12.76
C VAL A 344 10.60 2.53 13.36
N VAL A 345 11.21 3.62 12.89
CA VAL A 345 10.87 4.98 13.36
C VAL A 345 9.59 5.42 12.65
N ARG A 346 8.55 5.72 13.43
CA ARG A 346 7.23 6.14 12.95
C ARG A 346 7.12 7.66 12.96
N GLU A 347 7.88 8.32 12.09
CA GLU A 347 7.94 9.80 12.07
C GLU A 347 6.71 10.43 11.42
N ARG A 348 6.01 9.69 10.55
CA ARG A 348 4.92 10.23 9.74
C ARG A 348 3.63 9.43 9.94
N PRO A 349 2.47 10.10 9.97
CA PRO A 349 1.19 9.41 9.95
C PRO A 349 1.06 8.61 8.64
N LEU A 350 0.37 7.46 8.72
CA LEU A 350 0.06 6.67 7.53
C LEU A 350 -0.84 7.48 6.58
N PRO A 351 -0.65 7.39 5.26
CA PRO A 351 -1.60 7.95 4.30
C PRO A 351 -2.97 7.26 4.44
N GLU A 352 -4.03 7.89 3.92
CA GLU A 352 -5.41 7.37 3.99
C GLU A 352 -5.51 5.91 3.51
N LEU A 353 -4.86 5.58 2.39
CA LEU A 353 -4.82 4.22 1.89
C LEU A 353 -4.12 3.25 2.84
N GLY A 354 -3.08 3.70 3.55
CA GLY A 354 -2.40 2.93 4.58
C GLY A 354 -3.28 2.70 5.81
N LEU A 355 -4.10 3.68 6.19
CA LEU A 355 -5.10 3.54 7.26
C LEU A 355 -6.19 2.53 6.88
N LEU A 356 -6.67 2.55 5.64
CA LEU A 356 -7.63 1.57 5.13
C LEU A 356 -7.03 0.16 5.15
N MET A 357 -5.80 0.01 4.66
CA MET A 357 -5.08 -1.27 4.68
C MET A 357 -4.88 -1.79 6.10
N ARG A 358 -4.56 -0.90 7.05
CA ARG A 358 -4.48 -1.20 8.48
C ARG A 358 -5.77 -1.76 9.04
N GLU A 359 -6.90 -1.11 8.76
CA GLU A 359 -8.23 -1.58 9.18
C GLU A 359 -8.50 -3.00 8.64
N LYS A 360 -8.21 -3.24 7.36
CA LYS A 360 -8.41 -4.57 6.76
C LYS A 360 -7.49 -5.62 7.35
N LEU A 361 -6.22 -5.31 7.61
CA LEU A 361 -5.31 -6.24 8.29
C LEU A 361 -5.80 -6.58 9.70
N LEU A 362 -6.22 -5.57 10.49
CA LEU A 362 -6.72 -5.78 11.86
C LEU A 362 -8.15 -6.38 11.91
N SER A 363 -8.83 -6.44 10.77
CA SER A 363 -10.07 -7.23 10.64
C SER A 363 -9.82 -8.73 10.73
N ILE A 364 -8.60 -9.19 10.43
CA ILE A 364 -8.16 -10.58 10.62
C ILE A 364 -7.90 -10.78 12.12
N PRO A 365 -8.68 -11.61 12.84
CA PRO A 365 -8.62 -11.69 14.30
C PRO A 365 -7.21 -11.99 14.85
N VAL A 366 -6.49 -12.91 14.20
CA VAL A 366 -5.14 -13.36 14.61
C VAL A 366 -4.09 -12.23 14.51
N LEU A 367 -4.30 -11.22 13.66
CA LEU A 367 -3.35 -10.11 13.52
C LEU A 367 -3.54 -9.00 14.57
N ARG A 368 -4.62 -9.03 15.36
CA ARG A 368 -4.86 -8.02 16.41
C ARG A 368 -3.81 -8.09 17.50
N ASP A 369 -3.29 -9.27 17.79
CA ASP A 369 -2.25 -9.50 18.80
C ASP A 369 -0.86 -9.03 18.34
N CYS A 370 -0.69 -8.75 17.04
CA CYS A 370 0.55 -8.25 16.46
C CYS A 370 0.41 -6.86 15.83
N ILE A 371 -0.41 -5.98 16.42
CA ILE A 371 -0.66 -4.61 15.93
C ILE A 371 0.63 -3.81 15.68
N GLY A 372 1.67 -4.01 16.51
CA GLY A 372 2.97 -3.38 16.33
C GLY A 372 3.64 -3.76 15.01
N HIS A 373 3.56 -5.04 14.61
CA HIS A 373 4.10 -5.51 13.33
C HIS A 373 3.26 -5.02 12.15
N VAL A 374 1.94 -4.92 12.29
CA VAL A 374 1.07 -4.34 11.27
C VAL A 374 1.45 -2.88 11.02
N ASP A 375 1.58 -2.09 12.09
CA ASP A 375 1.95 -0.68 11.98
C ASP A 375 3.35 -0.50 11.37
N ASP A 376 4.35 -1.26 11.84
CA ASP A 376 5.72 -1.17 11.32
C ASP A 376 5.78 -1.60 9.85
N PHE A 377 5.07 -2.67 9.49
CA PHE A 377 4.94 -3.10 8.10
C PHE A 377 4.38 -1.98 7.24
N LEU A 378 3.27 -1.36 7.66
CA LEU A 378 2.64 -0.29 6.88
C LEU A 378 3.49 0.99 6.83
N THR A 379 4.23 1.32 7.90
CA THR A 379 5.17 2.45 7.90
C THR A 379 6.26 2.23 6.87
N LEU A 380 6.89 1.04 6.83
CA LEU A 380 7.88 0.71 5.80
C LEU A 380 7.24 0.63 4.42
N PHE A 381 6.07 -0.02 4.34
CA PHE A 381 5.35 -0.23 3.10
C PHE A 381 5.01 1.09 2.45
N TYR A 382 4.55 2.12 3.18
CA TYR A 382 4.16 3.44 2.65
C TYR A 382 5.24 4.52 2.80
N ASN A 383 6.47 4.18 3.16
CA ASN A 383 7.55 5.15 3.30
C ASN A 383 7.90 5.77 1.93
N PRO A 384 7.92 7.12 1.78
CA PRO A 384 8.30 7.78 0.54
C PRO A 384 9.81 7.76 0.26
N ASN A 385 10.66 7.52 1.27
CA ASN A 385 12.12 7.63 1.14
C ASN A 385 12.75 6.28 0.77
N VAL A 386 12.65 5.90 -0.51
CA VAL A 386 13.27 4.69 -1.04
C VAL A 386 14.73 4.91 -1.46
N LYS A 387 15.07 6.12 -1.90
CA LYS A 387 16.41 6.41 -2.47
C LYS A 387 17.53 6.14 -1.46
N GLY A 388 18.45 5.23 -1.83
CA GLY A 388 19.64 4.89 -1.05
C GLY A 388 19.42 3.97 0.16
N THR A 389 18.18 3.68 0.55
CA THR A 389 17.86 2.74 1.64
C THR A 389 16.87 1.65 1.24
N GLY A 390 16.43 1.62 -0.03
CA GLY A 390 15.39 0.73 -0.54
C GLY A 390 15.63 -0.73 -0.21
N GLU A 391 16.85 -1.24 -0.40
CA GLU A 391 17.18 -2.62 -0.08
C GLU A 391 16.95 -2.96 1.40
N LEU A 392 17.50 -2.17 2.31
CA LEU A 392 17.34 -2.39 3.75
C LEU A 392 15.87 -2.27 4.17
N THR A 393 15.15 -1.28 3.62
CA THR A 393 13.72 -1.09 3.85
C THR A 393 12.91 -2.28 3.39
N LEU A 394 13.19 -2.81 2.19
CA LEU A 394 12.52 -3.99 1.66
C LEU A 394 12.81 -5.23 2.50
N LEU A 395 14.06 -5.45 2.89
CA LEU A 395 14.45 -6.57 3.74
C LEU A 395 13.75 -6.50 5.10
N LYS A 396 13.70 -5.32 5.74
CA LYS A 396 12.95 -5.11 6.99
C LYS A 396 11.46 -5.38 6.78
N MET A 397 10.87 -4.89 5.69
CA MET A 397 9.46 -5.10 5.36
C MET A 397 9.13 -6.58 5.20
N LEU A 398 9.96 -7.34 4.46
CA LEU A 398 9.81 -8.79 4.27
C LEU A 398 9.96 -9.56 5.59
N ALA A 399 10.88 -9.14 6.45
CA ALA A 399 11.10 -9.78 7.73
C ALA A 399 9.94 -9.56 8.72
N ILE A 400 9.34 -8.36 8.72
CA ILE A 400 8.13 -8.07 9.50
C ILE A 400 6.91 -8.80 8.91
N ALA A 401 6.79 -8.84 7.58
CA ALA A 401 5.76 -9.62 6.90
C ALA A 401 5.81 -11.09 7.36
N HIS A 402 6.99 -11.70 7.44
CA HIS A 402 7.13 -13.07 7.92
C HIS A 402 6.67 -13.28 9.37
N LYS A 403 6.92 -12.31 10.26
CA LYS A 403 6.40 -12.38 11.64
C LYS A 403 4.88 -12.43 11.67
N MET A 404 4.21 -11.66 10.80
CA MET A 404 2.76 -11.71 10.63
C MET A 404 2.32 -13.05 10.01
N GLU A 405 3.04 -13.57 9.01
CA GLU A 405 2.73 -14.89 8.42
C GLU A 405 2.86 -16.03 9.43
N THR A 406 3.80 -15.93 10.36
CA THR A 406 4.04 -16.96 11.40
C THR A 406 2.84 -17.12 12.32
N VAL A 407 2.16 -16.02 12.69
CA VAL A 407 0.93 -16.10 13.49
C VAL A 407 -0.26 -16.62 12.68
N LEU A 408 -0.28 -16.36 11.37
CA LEU A 408 -1.35 -16.80 10.46
C LEU A 408 -1.27 -18.29 10.08
N ARG A 409 -0.13 -18.96 10.29
CA ARG A 409 0.11 -20.35 9.86
C ARG A 409 -0.98 -21.33 10.30
N GLY A 410 -1.54 -21.14 11.49
CA GLY A 410 -2.59 -22.02 12.03
C GLY A 410 -3.94 -21.91 11.32
N ASN A 411 -4.15 -20.87 10.50
CA ASN A 411 -5.40 -20.63 9.80
C ASN A 411 -5.15 -20.22 8.33
N LEU A 412 -5.29 -21.20 7.43
CA LEU A 412 -5.09 -20.99 5.99
C LEU A 412 -6.01 -19.90 5.41
N GLU A 413 -7.25 -19.80 5.88
CA GLU A 413 -8.20 -18.81 5.39
C GLU A 413 -7.75 -17.38 5.73
N ASP A 414 -7.30 -17.17 6.97
CA ASP A 414 -6.75 -15.89 7.40
C ASP A 414 -5.45 -15.56 6.67
N TYR A 415 -4.60 -16.55 6.39
CA TYR A 415 -3.38 -16.33 5.61
C TYR A 415 -3.68 -15.93 4.15
N ILE A 416 -4.72 -16.51 3.54
CA ILE A 416 -5.20 -16.11 2.20
C ILE A 416 -5.73 -14.67 2.25
N LYS A 417 -6.56 -14.31 3.24
CA LYS A 417 -7.08 -12.94 3.42
C LYS A 417 -5.94 -11.93 3.57
N TYR A 418 -4.96 -12.23 4.41
CA TYR A 418 -3.75 -11.40 4.57
C TYR A 418 -3.02 -11.21 3.24
N SER A 419 -2.78 -12.30 2.51
CA SER A 419 -2.06 -12.28 1.23
C SER A 419 -2.80 -11.44 0.18
N LEU A 420 -4.13 -11.51 0.15
CA LEU A 420 -4.98 -10.67 -0.70
C LEU A 420 -4.88 -9.19 -0.33
N ILE A 421 -4.93 -8.84 0.95
CA ILE A 421 -4.82 -7.45 1.41
C ILE A 421 -3.45 -6.87 1.06
N VAL A 422 -2.37 -7.63 1.28
CA VAL A 422 -1.01 -7.21 0.91
C VAL A 422 -0.89 -7.00 -0.59
N GLU A 423 -1.46 -7.89 -1.41
CA GLU A 423 -1.45 -7.74 -2.86
C GLU A 423 -2.27 -6.54 -3.34
N MET A 424 -3.43 -6.26 -2.73
CA MET A 424 -4.19 -5.04 -3.02
C MET A 424 -3.41 -3.76 -2.68
N GLY A 425 -2.68 -3.78 -1.56
CA GLY A 425 -1.77 -2.70 -1.19
C GLY A 425 -0.64 -2.53 -2.22
N ARG A 426 -0.05 -3.65 -2.68
CA ARG A 426 0.98 -3.66 -3.73
C ARG A 426 0.46 -3.06 -5.02
N GLU A 427 -0.69 -3.52 -5.50
CA GLU A 427 -1.31 -3.03 -6.74
C GLU A 427 -1.55 -1.52 -6.70
N SER A 428 -2.05 -1.02 -5.58
CA SER A 428 -2.32 0.41 -5.40
C SER A 428 -1.04 1.25 -5.34
N GLY A 429 0.08 0.65 -4.93
CA GLY A 429 1.41 1.25 -4.87
C GLY A 429 2.38 0.72 -5.91
N LYS A 430 1.88 0.16 -7.03
CA LYS A 430 2.67 -0.68 -7.95
C LYS A 430 3.92 0.02 -8.46
N GLY A 431 3.80 1.23 -9.02
CA GLY A 431 4.94 1.94 -9.60
C GLY A 431 6.10 2.11 -8.62
N ARG A 432 5.81 2.42 -7.36
CA ARG A 432 6.82 2.56 -6.31
C ARG A 432 7.40 1.22 -5.87
N MET A 433 6.59 0.16 -5.81
CA MET A 433 7.08 -1.17 -5.45
C MET A 433 7.96 -1.75 -6.57
N ASP A 434 7.59 -1.51 -7.82
CA ASP A 434 8.37 -1.92 -8.98
C ASP A 434 9.71 -1.15 -9.03
N GLU A 435 9.71 0.17 -8.82
CA GLU A 435 10.94 0.99 -8.69
C GLU A 435 11.84 0.46 -7.56
N LEU A 436 11.26 0.20 -6.39
CA LEU A 436 11.99 -0.37 -5.24
C LEU A 436 12.64 -1.72 -5.57
N LEU A 437 11.94 -2.59 -6.31
CA LEU A 437 12.45 -3.90 -6.68
C LEU A 437 13.49 -3.83 -7.80
N GLU A 438 13.29 -2.96 -8.79
CA GLU A 438 14.19 -2.74 -9.92
C GLU A 438 15.55 -2.22 -9.44
N ASP A 439 15.55 -1.18 -8.60
CA ASP A 439 16.76 -0.59 -7.99
C ASP A 439 17.63 -1.66 -7.32
N ILE A 440 17.01 -2.59 -6.59
CA ILE A 440 17.72 -3.65 -5.87
C ILE A 440 18.26 -4.72 -6.82
N THR A 441 17.49 -5.07 -7.86
CA THR A 441 17.93 -6.08 -8.84
C THR A 441 19.08 -5.58 -9.71
N PHE A 442 19.08 -4.28 -10.07
CA PHE A 442 20.11 -3.69 -10.92
C PHE A 442 21.44 -3.53 -10.19
N LEU A 443 21.44 -3.20 -8.90
CA LEU A 443 22.67 -3.03 -8.11
C LEU A 443 23.49 -4.33 -7.92
N ARG A 444 22.91 -5.49 -8.23
CA ARG A 444 23.54 -6.81 -8.02
C ARG A 444 23.81 -7.59 -9.31
N SER A 445 23.41 -7.07 -10.47
CA SER A 445 23.82 -7.54 -11.80
C SER A 445 25.06 -6.79 -12.26
#